data_AF-A0A8S0UNZ4-F1
#
_entry.id   AF-A0A8S0UNZ4-F1
#
_cell.length_a   1.000
_cell.length_b   1.000
_cell.length_c   1.000
_cell.angle_alpha   90.00
_cell.angle_beta   90.00
_cell.angle_gamma   90.00
#
_symmetry.space_group_name_H-M   'P 1'
#
loop_
_entity.id
_entity.type
_entity.pdbx_description
1 polymer ?
#
loop_
_entity_poly.entity_id
_entity_poly.type
_entity_poly.pdbx_seq_one_letter_code
_entity_poly.pdbx_strand_id
1 'polypeptide(L)'
;MMDFGYPQYTEAKILSEFIKTDAYRMEVSQRPPMAVTNAVSWRSEGIRYKKNEVFLDVVESVNILVNSNGQIIRSDVVGALKMRTYLSGMPECKLGLNDRVLLEAQGRTTKGKAIDLDDIKFHQCVRLARFENDRTISFIPPDGSFDLMTYRLSTQVKPLIWVEAQVERHSRSRIEFMVKARSQFKERSTATNVEIELPVPSDATNTNIRTSMGSASYAPENDALIWKIKSFPGGKEYMLRAEFRLPSITSEESAPERKAPIRMKFEIPYFTVSGIQVRYLKIIEKSGYQALPWVRYITMAGEYELRLI
;
A
#
# COMPACT_ATOMS: atom_id res chain seq x y z
N MET A 1 10.86 -12.04 26.55
CA MET A 1 10.12 -10.91 25.96
C MET A 1 9.44 -10.05 27.01
N MET A 2 8.80 -10.64 28.03
CA MET A 2 8.14 -9.92 29.12
C MET A 2 8.67 -10.43 30.47
N ASP A 3 8.78 -9.54 31.45
CA ASP A 3 9.12 -9.88 32.83
C ASP A 3 8.19 -9.12 33.79
N PHE A 4 7.59 -9.82 34.75
CA PHE A 4 6.60 -9.29 35.70
C PHE A 4 5.45 -8.45 35.06
N GLY A 5 5.00 -8.84 33.85
CA GLY A 5 3.97 -8.12 33.11
C GLY A 5 4.48 -6.90 32.31
N TYR A 6 5.75 -6.53 32.45
CA TYR A 6 6.37 -5.44 31.70
C TYR A 6 7.09 -5.97 30.46
N PRO A 7 6.76 -5.47 29.25
CA PRO A 7 7.54 -5.77 28.05
C PRO A 7 8.98 -5.31 28.25
N GLN A 8 9.93 -6.22 28.03
CA GLN A 8 11.36 -5.94 28.18
C GLN A 8 11.97 -5.66 26.80
N TYR A 9 11.98 -6.69 25.95
CA TYR A 9 12.66 -6.65 24.66
C TYR A 9 11.93 -7.54 23.66
N THR A 10 11.59 -6.95 22.50
CA THR A 10 10.70 -7.56 21.50
C THR A 10 11.28 -7.58 20.09
N GLU A 11 12.55 -7.20 19.89
CA GLU A 11 13.19 -7.22 18.59
C GLU A 11 13.55 -8.66 18.18
N ALA A 12 12.69 -9.28 17.37
CA ALA A 12 12.84 -10.68 16.97
C ALA A 12 14.19 -10.98 16.29
N LYS A 13 14.70 -10.07 15.45
CA LYS A 13 15.99 -10.26 14.76
C LYS A 13 17.15 -10.38 15.74
N ILE A 14 17.21 -9.50 16.74
CA ILE A 14 18.29 -9.53 17.74
C ILE A 14 18.09 -10.68 18.73
N LEU A 15 16.85 -10.96 19.15
CA LEU A 15 16.54 -12.14 19.97
C LEU A 15 17.01 -13.43 19.29
N SER A 16 16.86 -13.52 17.97
CA SER A 16 17.28 -14.70 17.21
C SER A 16 18.79 -14.95 17.22
N GLU A 17 19.64 -14.00 17.63
CA GLU A 17 21.08 -14.21 17.73
C GLU A 17 21.44 -15.17 18.87
N PHE A 18 20.73 -15.11 20.00
CA PHE A 18 21.03 -15.88 21.21
C PHE A 18 19.87 -16.79 21.67
N ILE A 19 18.65 -16.57 21.20
CA ILE A 19 17.52 -17.49 21.39
C ILE A 19 17.38 -18.33 20.11
N LYS A 20 17.90 -19.56 20.15
CA LYS A 20 17.85 -20.53 19.05
C LYS A 20 16.86 -21.65 19.35
N THR A 21 16.20 -22.16 18.33
CA THR A 21 15.40 -23.39 18.41
C THR A 21 16.31 -24.62 18.43
N ASP A 22 15.83 -25.76 18.90
CA ASP A 22 16.63 -26.99 19.11
C ASP A 22 17.39 -27.50 17.86
N ALA A 23 16.91 -27.19 16.65
CA ALA A 23 17.61 -27.51 15.41
C ALA A 23 18.94 -26.74 15.22
N TYR A 24 19.12 -25.64 15.94
CA TYR A 24 20.32 -24.79 15.96
C TYR A 24 20.86 -24.64 17.38
N ARG A 25 20.67 -25.65 18.23
CA ARG A 25 21.06 -25.62 19.64
C ARG A 25 22.57 -25.41 19.74
N MET A 26 22.96 -24.29 20.33
CA MET A 26 24.36 -23.95 20.52
C MET A 26 24.92 -24.69 21.73
N GLU A 27 26.13 -25.26 21.60
CA GLU A 27 26.79 -26.04 22.67
C GLU A 27 27.34 -25.16 23.82
N VAL A 28 27.38 -23.84 23.64
CA VAL A 28 27.92 -22.87 24.61
C VAL A 28 26.89 -21.76 24.86
N SER A 29 26.66 -21.41 26.14
CA SER A 29 25.82 -20.26 26.47
C SER A 29 26.51 -18.95 26.03
N GLN A 30 26.01 -18.33 24.98
CA GLN A 30 26.49 -17.02 24.58
C GLN A 30 25.96 -15.93 25.51
N ARG A 31 26.79 -14.92 25.77
CA ARG A 31 26.38 -13.69 26.44
C ARG A 31 25.35 -12.96 25.56
N PRO A 32 24.37 -12.26 26.14
CA PRO A 32 23.43 -11.44 25.38
C PRO A 32 24.20 -10.45 24.48
N PRO A 33 23.78 -10.24 23.22
CA PRO A 33 24.35 -9.22 22.36
C PRO A 33 24.28 -7.85 23.04
N MET A 34 25.32 -7.03 22.85
CA MET A 34 25.36 -5.68 23.43
C MET A 34 24.16 -4.81 22.98
N ALA A 35 23.59 -5.09 21.81
CA ALA A 35 22.39 -4.44 21.30
C ALA A 35 21.19 -4.56 22.25
N VAL A 36 21.12 -5.59 23.11
CA VAL A 36 20.04 -5.73 24.11
C VAL A 36 20.13 -4.64 25.19
N THR A 37 21.34 -4.15 25.48
CA THR A 37 21.60 -3.15 26.53
C THR A 37 21.95 -1.76 25.99
N ASN A 38 22.15 -1.62 24.68
CA ASN A 38 22.60 -0.37 24.06
C ASN A 38 21.39 0.53 23.69
N ALA A 39 21.63 1.83 23.55
CA ALA A 39 20.61 2.80 23.11
C ALA A 39 20.10 2.51 21.68
N VAL A 40 20.90 1.81 20.87
CA VAL A 40 20.49 1.26 19.57
C VAL A 40 20.17 -0.21 19.75
N SER A 41 18.89 -0.50 19.94
CA SER A 41 18.41 -1.85 20.23
C SER A 41 18.06 -2.67 18.99
N TRP A 42 17.99 -2.08 17.80
CA TRP A 42 17.46 -2.71 16.58
C TRP A 42 18.53 -3.07 15.53
N ARG A 43 19.83 -2.86 15.83
CA ARG A 43 20.92 -3.14 14.91
C ARG A 43 22.17 -3.60 15.65
N SER A 44 22.68 -4.77 15.28
CA SER A 44 23.92 -5.33 15.81
C SER A 44 25.17 -4.71 15.16
N GLU A 45 26.25 -4.63 15.93
CA GLU A 45 27.56 -4.21 15.41
C GLU A 45 28.20 -5.31 14.56
N GLY A 46 29.13 -4.94 13.67
CA GLY A 46 29.91 -5.91 12.88
C GLY A 46 29.24 -6.46 11.63
N ILE A 47 28.03 -6.00 11.29
CA ILE A 47 27.35 -6.35 10.03
C ILE A 47 28.24 -5.95 8.85
N ARG A 48 28.41 -6.85 7.88
CA ARG A 48 29.25 -6.60 6.69
C ARG A 48 28.62 -7.18 5.44
N TYR A 49 28.56 -6.35 4.41
CA TYR A 49 28.11 -6.74 3.08
C TYR A 49 29.22 -6.55 2.05
N LYS A 50 29.21 -7.40 1.01
CA LYS A 50 30.09 -7.22 -0.17
C LYS A 50 29.71 -5.98 -0.97
N LYS A 51 28.41 -5.68 -1.04
CA LYS A 51 27.83 -4.50 -1.69
C LYS A 51 26.91 -3.80 -0.71
N ASN A 52 27.10 -2.50 -0.55
CA ASN A 52 26.26 -1.70 0.34
C ASN A 52 25.12 -1.06 -0.46
N GLU A 53 23.91 -1.54 -0.25
CA GLU A 53 22.74 -1.16 -1.04
C GLU A 53 21.56 -0.85 -0.12
N VAL A 54 20.74 0.13 -0.52
CA VAL A 54 19.51 0.49 0.18
C VAL A 54 18.39 0.58 -0.83
N PHE A 55 17.29 -0.11 -0.57
CA PHE A 55 16.07 -0.03 -1.37
C PHE A 55 14.99 0.65 -0.55
N LEU A 56 14.37 1.68 -1.12
CA LEU A 56 13.27 2.43 -0.52
C LEU A 56 12.04 2.32 -1.42
N ASP A 57 11.03 1.64 -0.91
CA ASP A 57 9.72 1.52 -1.56
C ASP A 57 8.77 2.53 -0.92
N VAL A 58 8.33 3.51 -1.69
CA VAL A 58 7.27 4.41 -1.28
C VAL A 58 5.95 3.84 -1.78
N VAL A 59 5.18 3.27 -0.86
CA VAL A 59 3.93 2.57 -1.18
C VAL A 59 2.76 3.39 -0.66
N GLU A 60 1.84 3.76 -1.55
CA GLU A 60 0.61 4.47 -1.20
C GLU A 60 -0.60 3.60 -1.45
N SER A 61 -1.43 3.42 -0.42
CA SER A 61 -2.74 2.76 -0.51
C SER A 61 -3.81 3.83 -0.56
N VAL A 62 -4.60 3.83 -1.63
CA VAL A 62 -5.70 4.78 -1.82
C VAL A 62 -6.99 4.15 -1.34
N ASN A 63 -7.61 4.77 -0.33
CA ASN A 63 -8.92 4.39 0.17
C ASN A 63 -9.97 5.33 -0.45
N ILE A 64 -10.97 4.77 -1.12
CA ILE A 64 -12.05 5.51 -1.77
C ILE A 64 -13.37 4.81 -1.44
N LEU A 65 -14.35 5.58 -0.98
CA LEU A 65 -15.74 5.15 -0.89
C LEU A 65 -16.62 6.11 -1.69
N VAL A 66 -17.30 5.58 -2.70
CA VAL A 66 -18.27 6.33 -3.52
C VAL A 66 -19.68 5.85 -3.21
N ASN A 67 -20.62 6.77 -3.04
CA ASN A 67 -22.04 6.44 -2.86
C ASN A 67 -22.73 6.10 -4.18
N SER A 68 -23.98 5.62 -4.10
CA SER A 68 -24.82 5.30 -5.26
C SER A 68 -25.12 6.51 -6.14
N ASN A 69 -24.95 7.74 -5.64
CA ASN A 69 -25.13 8.98 -6.40
C ASN A 69 -23.84 9.43 -7.11
N GLY A 70 -22.75 8.65 -7.03
CA GLY A 70 -21.46 8.99 -7.62
C GLY A 70 -20.64 10.02 -6.84
N GLN A 71 -21.03 10.36 -5.60
CA GLN A 71 -20.29 11.28 -4.74
C GLN A 71 -19.27 10.51 -3.90
N ILE A 72 -18.08 11.09 -3.76
CA ILE A 72 -17.00 10.55 -2.93
C ILE A 72 -17.33 10.85 -1.46
N ILE A 73 -17.62 9.83 -0.66
CA ILE A 73 -17.86 9.93 0.79
C ILE A 73 -16.52 9.95 1.54
N ARG A 74 -15.60 9.05 1.17
CA ARG A 74 -14.30 8.90 1.83
C ARG A 74 -13.20 8.89 0.79
N SER A 75 -12.15 9.66 1.06
CA SER A 75 -10.92 9.68 0.26
C SER A 75 -9.76 9.91 1.21
N ASP A 76 -8.96 8.87 1.42
CA ASP A 76 -7.77 8.92 2.25
C ASP A 76 -6.62 8.23 1.53
N VAL A 77 -5.41 8.76 1.69
CA VAL A 77 -4.19 8.08 1.24
C VAL A 77 -3.40 7.67 2.47
N VAL A 78 -3.13 6.37 2.58
CA VAL A 78 -2.25 5.82 3.62
C VAL A 78 -0.97 5.38 2.94
N GLY A 79 0.13 6.02 3.26
CA GLY A 79 1.44 5.72 2.70
C GLY A 79 2.37 5.06 3.70
N ALA A 80 3.30 4.27 3.18
CA ALA A 80 4.37 3.65 3.94
C ALA A 80 5.69 3.76 3.16
N LEU A 81 6.76 4.11 3.87
CA LEU A 81 8.13 4.02 3.36
C LEU A 81 8.74 2.73 3.87
N LYS A 82 8.78 1.72 3.00
CA LYS A 82 9.36 0.42 3.32
C LYS A 82 10.82 0.42 2.88
N MET A 83 11.73 0.13 3.80
CA MET A 83 13.15 0.08 3.52
C MET A 83 13.65 -1.36 3.54
N ARG A 84 14.61 -1.66 2.66
CA ARG A 84 15.47 -2.83 2.77
C ARG A 84 16.91 -2.35 2.76
N THR A 85 17.62 -2.57 3.86
CA THR A 85 18.99 -2.10 4.00
C THR A 85 19.95 -3.27 4.05
N TYR A 86 20.98 -3.17 3.21
CA TYR A 86 22.12 -4.08 3.18
C TYR A 86 23.35 -3.21 3.35
N LEU A 87 23.58 -2.73 4.57
CA LEU A 87 24.63 -1.78 4.90
C LEU A 87 25.59 -2.38 5.92
N SER A 88 26.87 -2.11 5.77
CA SER A 88 27.91 -2.56 6.70
C SER A 88 28.04 -1.59 7.88
N GLY A 89 28.43 -2.09 9.05
CA GLY A 89 28.68 -1.26 10.23
C GLY A 89 27.42 -0.63 10.82
N MET A 90 27.55 0.60 11.33
CA MET A 90 26.50 1.33 12.07
C MET A 90 26.16 2.67 11.41
N PRO A 91 25.62 2.65 10.17
CA PRO A 91 25.45 3.85 9.36
C PRO A 91 24.36 4.76 9.94
N GLU A 92 24.64 6.06 9.94
CA GLU A 92 23.64 7.10 10.15
C GLU A 92 23.05 7.51 8.79
N CYS A 93 21.76 7.23 8.60
CA CYS A 93 20.99 7.64 7.44
C CYS A 93 20.25 8.95 7.70
N LYS A 94 20.19 9.80 6.66
CA LYS A 94 19.37 11.03 6.64
C LYS A 94 18.52 11.04 5.38
N LEU A 95 17.20 11.05 5.57
CA LEU A 95 16.21 11.08 4.49
C LEU A 95 15.57 12.47 4.43
N GLY A 96 15.54 13.05 3.23
CA GLY A 96 14.86 14.30 2.94
C GLY A 96 13.68 14.08 2.00
N LEU A 97 12.49 14.56 2.40
CA LEU A 97 11.26 14.55 1.62
C LEU A 97 10.91 15.97 1.12
N ASN A 98 9.97 16.08 0.19
CA ASN A 98 9.36 17.35 -0.23
C ASN A 98 8.24 17.82 0.72
N ASP A 99 8.50 17.76 2.03
CA ASP A 99 7.59 18.25 3.07
C ASP A 99 7.42 19.78 2.95
N ARG A 100 6.16 20.22 2.91
CA ARG A 100 5.79 21.63 2.82
C ARG A 100 6.37 22.46 3.96
N VAL A 101 6.33 21.95 5.18
CA VAL A 101 6.80 22.69 6.36
C VAL A 101 8.31 22.94 6.26
N LEU A 102 9.07 21.93 5.82
CA LEU A 102 10.51 22.06 5.60
C LEU A 102 10.83 23.04 4.46
N LEU A 103 10.04 23.04 3.39
CA LEU A 103 10.25 23.93 2.23
C LEU A 103 9.91 25.39 2.55
N GLU A 104 8.83 25.64 3.29
CA GLU A 104 8.43 26.97 3.75
C GLU A 104 9.45 27.55 4.73
N ALA A 105 9.94 26.76 5.70
CA ALA A 105 10.98 27.18 6.64
C ALA A 105 12.32 27.55 5.97
N GLN A 106 12.61 26.99 4.79
CA GLN A 106 13.82 27.29 4.02
C GLN A 106 13.65 28.45 3.03
N GLY A 107 12.49 29.10 2.97
CA GLY A 107 12.21 30.20 2.04
C GLY A 107 12.30 29.79 0.55
N ARG A 108 12.22 28.48 0.27
CA ARG A 108 12.39 27.92 -1.08
C ARG A 108 11.02 27.71 -1.72
N THR A 109 10.60 28.66 -2.53
CA THR A 109 9.49 28.49 -3.49
C THR A 109 9.92 27.56 -4.63
N THR A 110 9.90 26.25 -4.40
CA THR A 110 10.10 25.29 -5.48
C THR A 110 8.86 25.21 -6.37
N LYS A 111 9.05 25.13 -7.70
CA LYS A 111 8.01 24.91 -8.72
C LYS A 111 7.26 23.56 -8.61
N GLY A 112 7.38 22.84 -7.48
CA GLY A 112 6.80 21.53 -7.25
C GLY A 112 5.72 21.56 -6.17
N LYS A 113 4.76 20.63 -6.23
CA LYS A 113 3.77 20.46 -5.16
C LYS A 113 4.49 20.00 -3.88
N ALA A 114 4.43 20.84 -2.87
CA ALA A 114 4.78 20.45 -1.51
C ALA A 114 3.65 19.63 -0.90
N ILE A 115 3.99 18.80 0.10
CA ILE A 115 3.04 17.84 0.67
C ILE A 115 2.72 18.21 2.08
N ASP A 116 1.43 18.15 2.37
CA ASP A 116 0.89 18.22 3.72
C ASP A 116 0.70 16.79 4.22
N LEU A 117 1.47 16.42 5.25
CA LEU A 117 1.37 15.11 5.90
C LEU A 117 0.58 15.33 7.20
N ASP A 118 -0.61 14.76 7.28
CA ASP A 118 -1.49 14.98 8.44
C ASP A 118 -0.96 14.24 9.67
N ASP A 119 -0.79 12.92 9.52
CA ASP A 119 -0.28 12.04 10.55
C ASP A 119 0.97 11.33 10.05
N ILE A 120 2.03 11.32 10.86
CA ILE A 120 3.26 10.58 10.57
C ILE A 120 3.60 9.72 11.78
N LYS A 121 3.85 8.44 11.53
CA LYS A 121 4.38 7.50 12.53
C LYS A 121 5.72 6.97 12.05
N PHE A 122 6.74 7.15 12.87
CA PHE A 122 8.09 6.68 12.58
C PHE A 122 8.38 5.36 13.28
N HIS A 123 9.29 4.60 12.69
CA HIS A 123 9.98 3.52 13.39
C HIS A 123 10.82 4.09 14.54
N GLN A 124 11.01 3.31 15.61
CA GLN A 124 11.83 3.68 16.77
C GLN A 124 13.28 4.11 16.44
N CYS A 125 13.75 3.75 15.24
CA CYS A 125 15.10 4.08 14.81
C CYS A 125 15.28 5.56 14.45
N VAL A 126 14.19 6.30 14.27
CA VAL A 126 14.17 7.72 13.91
C VAL A 126 14.32 8.59 15.15
N ARG A 127 15.22 9.56 15.07
CA ARG A 127 15.44 10.55 16.12
C ARG A 127 14.40 11.66 16.04
N LEU A 128 13.30 11.49 16.77
CA LEU A 128 12.16 12.43 16.79
C LEU A 128 12.59 13.86 17.14
N ALA A 129 13.49 14.04 18.11
CA ALA A 129 14.00 15.36 18.51
C ALA A 129 14.69 16.12 17.37
N ARG A 130 15.32 15.43 16.40
CA ARG A 130 15.88 16.10 15.22
C ARG A 130 14.78 16.47 14.23
N PHE A 131 13.84 15.56 13.99
CA PHE A 131 12.71 15.80 13.10
C PHE A 131 11.85 16.99 13.54
N GLU A 132 11.63 17.16 14.85
CA GLU A 132 10.87 18.29 15.39
C GLU A 132 11.56 19.65 15.14
N ASN A 133 12.90 19.69 15.16
CA ASN A 133 13.67 20.92 14.99
C ASN A 133 13.83 21.34 13.53
N ASP A 134 14.30 20.43 12.67
CA ASP A 134 14.70 20.76 11.29
C ASP A 134 13.96 19.94 10.21
N ARG A 135 12.95 19.15 10.62
CA ARG A 135 12.19 18.24 9.74
C ARG A 135 13.05 17.21 9.00
N THR A 136 14.29 16.95 9.46
CA THR A 136 15.18 15.93 8.89
C THR A 136 14.94 14.58 9.54
N ILE A 137 14.65 13.56 8.72
CA ILE A 137 14.49 12.18 9.19
C ILE A 137 15.88 11.55 9.33
N SER A 138 16.41 11.52 10.55
CA SER A 138 17.73 10.97 10.88
C SER A 138 17.59 9.67 11.69
N PHE A 139 18.22 8.59 11.25
CA PHE A 139 18.06 7.26 11.85
C PHE A 139 19.27 6.35 11.60
N ILE A 140 19.40 5.30 12.41
CA ILE A 140 20.30 4.16 12.13
C ILE A 140 19.39 2.99 11.71
N PRO A 141 19.42 2.51 10.46
CA PRO A 141 18.45 1.53 9.98
C PRO A 141 18.65 0.14 10.59
N PRO A 142 17.58 -0.55 11.02
CA PRO A 142 17.61 -2.00 11.21
C PRO A 142 18.08 -2.71 9.94
N ASP A 143 18.79 -3.83 10.11
CA ASP A 143 19.27 -4.62 9.00
C ASP A 143 18.14 -5.37 8.27
N GLY A 144 18.21 -5.46 6.94
CA GLY A 144 17.18 -6.08 6.11
C GLY A 144 15.91 -5.23 5.95
N SER A 145 14.74 -5.88 5.85
CA SER A 145 13.46 -5.21 5.60
C SER A 145 12.80 -4.67 6.87
N PHE A 146 12.30 -3.43 6.83
CA PHE A 146 11.47 -2.79 7.86
C PHE A 146 10.68 -1.62 7.28
N ASP A 147 9.62 -1.18 7.97
CA ASP A 147 8.86 0.01 7.62
C ASP A 147 9.46 1.21 8.37
N LEU A 148 10.03 2.19 7.66
CA LEU A 148 10.68 3.37 8.25
C LEU A 148 9.66 4.35 8.82
N MET A 149 8.62 4.64 8.03
CA MET A 149 7.54 5.51 8.45
C MET A 149 6.25 5.15 7.74
N THR A 150 5.14 5.44 8.39
CA THR A 150 3.80 5.45 7.79
C THR A 150 3.25 6.87 7.89
N TYR A 151 2.48 7.27 6.91
CA TYR A 151 1.89 8.60 6.86
C TYR A 151 0.47 8.54 6.30
N ARG A 152 -0.34 9.55 6.64
CA ARG A 152 -1.69 9.71 6.12
C ARG A 152 -1.86 11.09 5.49
N LEU A 153 -2.62 11.14 4.41
CA LEU A 153 -3.14 12.37 3.84
C LEU A 153 -4.66 12.28 3.70
N SER A 154 -5.35 13.33 4.12
CA SER A 154 -6.80 13.51 3.99
C SER A 154 -7.16 14.33 2.74
N THR A 155 -6.20 14.54 1.84
CA THR A 155 -6.45 15.24 0.57
C THR A 155 -7.47 14.46 -0.25
N GLN A 156 -8.54 15.13 -0.70
CA GLN A 156 -9.53 14.50 -1.57
C GLN A 156 -8.92 14.19 -2.94
N VAL A 157 -8.75 12.91 -3.24
CA VAL A 157 -8.20 12.41 -4.50
C VAL A 157 -9.34 11.99 -5.41
N LYS A 158 -9.23 12.32 -6.70
CA LYS A 158 -10.11 11.74 -7.71
C LYS A 158 -9.86 10.23 -7.83
N PRO A 159 -10.91 9.39 -7.92
CA PRO A 159 -10.76 7.95 -8.10
C PRO A 159 -9.86 7.63 -9.31
N LEU A 160 -8.76 6.92 -9.08
CA LEU A 160 -7.79 6.56 -10.12
C LEU A 160 -8.38 5.64 -11.17
N ILE A 161 -9.25 4.71 -10.76
CA ILE A 161 -10.09 3.91 -11.64
C ILE A 161 -11.52 4.15 -11.21
N TRP A 162 -12.37 4.55 -12.15
CA TRP A 162 -13.79 4.75 -11.95
C TRP A 162 -14.56 3.64 -12.64
N VAL A 163 -15.47 3.01 -11.92
CA VAL A 163 -16.32 1.96 -12.47
C VAL A 163 -17.76 2.37 -12.31
N GLU A 164 -18.46 2.41 -13.44
CA GLU A 164 -19.90 2.56 -13.49
C GLU A 164 -20.50 1.22 -13.89
N ALA A 165 -21.48 0.74 -13.14
CA ALA A 165 -22.22 -0.47 -13.46
C ALA A 165 -23.70 -0.13 -13.56
N GLN A 166 -24.26 -0.37 -14.74
CA GLN A 166 -25.68 -0.28 -15.01
C GLN A 166 -26.27 -1.69 -14.96
N VAL A 167 -27.33 -1.85 -14.18
CA VAL A 167 -27.99 -3.14 -13.93
C VAL A 167 -29.38 -3.09 -14.52
N GLU A 168 -29.62 -3.85 -15.58
CA GLU A 168 -30.92 -4.00 -16.21
C GLU A 168 -31.55 -5.33 -15.80
N ARG A 169 -32.68 -5.27 -15.09
CA ARG A 169 -33.42 -6.46 -14.67
C ARG A 169 -34.62 -6.67 -15.58
N HIS A 170 -34.62 -7.80 -16.28
CA HIS A 170 -35.80 -8.26 -16.99
C HIS A 170 -36.56 -9.24 -16.09
N SER A 171 -37.79 -8.89 -15.74
CA SER A 171 -38.62 -9.62 -14.77
C SER A 171 -38.60 -11.14 -15.00
N ARG A 172 -38.16 -11.89 -13.97
CA ARG A 172 -38.18 -13.36 -13.86
C ARG A 172 -37.45 -14.13 -14.98
N SER A 173 -36.47 -13.51 -15.64
CA SER A 173 -35.75 -14.17 -16.74
C SER A 173 -34.25 -13.97 -16.66
N ARG A 174 -33.81 -12.70 -16.63
CA ARG A 174 -32.40 -12.38 -16.74
C ARG A 174 -32.06 -11.03 -16.12
N ILE A 175 -30.81 -10.90 -15.73
CA ILE A 175 -30.18 -9.67 -15.30
C ILE A 175 -28.97 -9.40 -16.20
N GLU A 176 -28.91 -8.20 -16.75
CA GLU A 176 -27.79 -7.76 -17.59
C GLU A 176 -27.00 -6.67 -16.86
N PHE A 177 -25.70 -6.87 -16.78
CA PHE A 177 -24.74 -5.93 -16.25
C PHE A 177 -23.97 -5.29 -17.39
N MET A 178 -24.04 -3.97 -17.50
CA MET A 178 -23.15 -3.19 -18.35
C MET A 178 -22.20 -2.38 -17.47
N VAL A 179 -20.95 -2.81 -17.45
CA VAL A 179 -19.89 -2.21 -16.61
C VAL A 179 -18.92 -1.45 -17.48
N LYS A 180 -18.67 -0.19 -17.16
CA LYS A 180 -17.66 0.66 -17.78
C LYS A 180 -16.60 1.00 -16.75
N ALA A 181 -15.35 0.60 -17.02
CA ALA A 181 -14.21 0.97 -16.20
C ALA A 181 -13.37 2.01 -16.95
N ARG A 182 -13.08 3.13 -16.30
CA ARG A 182 -12.31 4.25 -16.86
C ARG A 182 -11.13 4.60 -15.94
N SER A 183 -9.93 4.64 -16.50
CA SER A 183 -8.72 5.08 -15.78
C SER A 183 -8.59 6.61 -15.82
N GLN A 184 -8.49 7.25 -14.66
CA GLN A 184 -8.40 8.70 -14.48
C GLN A 184 -7.03 9.16 -13.96
N PHE A 185 -5.95 8.49 -14.39
CA PHE A 185 -4.58 8.90 -14.14
C PHE A 185 -3.84 9.19 -15.45
N LYS A 186 -2.61 9.67 -15.34
CA LYS A 186 -1.78 10.10 -16.48
C LYS A 186 -1.61 8.97 -17.49
N GLU A 187 -1.73 9.27 -18.78
CA GLU A 187 -1.64 8.29 -19.88
C GLU A 187 -0.29 7.54 -19.93
N ARG A 188 0.78 8.18 -19.46
CA ARG A 188 2.13 7.57 -19.35
C ARG A 188 2.25 6.51 -18.26
N SER A 189 1.27 6.44 -17.35
CA SER A 189 1.22 5.47 -16.28
C SER A 189 0.24 4.36 -16.67
N THR A 190 0.47 3.16 -16.13
CA THR A 190 -0.33 1.97 -16.43
C THR A 190 -0.60 1.25 -15.13
N ALA A 191 -1.87 0.96 -14.85
CA ALA A 191 -2.23 0.08 -13.75
C ALA A 191 -2.04 -1.38 -14.16
N THR A 192 -1.43 -2.18 -13.30
CA THR A 192 -1.19 -3.60 -13.48
C THR A 192 -2.06 -4.41 -12.55
N ASN A 193 -2.39 -5.64 -12.98
CA ASN A 193 -3.17 -6.60 -12.20
C ASN A 193 -4.46 -6.01 -11.63
N VAL A 194 -5.20 -5.28 -12.46
CA VAL A 194 -6.49 -4.70 -12.07
C VAL A 194 -7.51 -5.83 -11.94
N GLU A 195 -8.14 -5.93 -10.78
CA GLU A 195 -9.21 -6.88 -10.48
C GLU A 195 -10.41 -6.07 -10.01
N ILE A 196 -11.51 -6.15 -10.76
CA ILE A 196 -12.78 -5.51 -10.45
C ILE A 196 -13.75 -6.61 -10.03
N GLU A 197 -14.21 -6.52 -8.79
CA GLU A 197 -15.17 -7.45 -8.21
C GLU A 197 -16.54 -6.79 -8.20
N LEU A 198 -17.41 -7.24 -9.10
CA LEU A 198 -18.79 -6.79 -9.22
C LEU A 198 -19.70 -7.77 -8.49
N PRO A 199 -20.44 -7.37 -7.45
CA PRO A 199 -21.38 -8.25 -6.79
C PRO A 199 -22.55 -8.57 -7.72
N VAL A 200 -22.95 -9.84 -7.73
CA VAL A 200 -24.07 -10.35 -8.51
C VAL A 200 -25.04 -11.12 -7.60
N PRO A 201 -26.30 -11.31 -8.00
CA PRO A 201 -27.24 -12.11 -7.21
C PRO A 201 -26.76 -13.55 -7.00
N SER A 202 -26.95 -14.11 -5.82
CA SER A 202 -26.52 -15.47 -5.46
C SER A 202 -27.28 -16.57 -6.23
N ASP A 203 -28.47 -16.23 -6.76
CA ASP A 203 -29.32 -17.09 -7.56
C ASP A 203 -28.99 -17.03 -9.07
N ALA A 204 -27.99 -16.23 -9.45
CA ALA A 204 -27.57 -16.08 -10.84
C ALA A 204 -26.97 -17.38 -11.41
N THR A 205 -27.54 -17.85 -12.52
CA THR A 205 -27.08 -19.05 -13.25
C THR A 205 -26.84 -18.72 -14.72
N ASN A 206 -26.04 -19.53 -15.42
CA ASN A 206 -25.70 -19.35 -16.84
C ASN A 206 -25.14 -17.96 -17.20
N THR A 207 -23.82 -17.87 -17.33
CA THR A 207 -23.13 -16.61 -17.56
C THR A 207 -22.74 -16.44 -19.02
N ASN A 208 -23.30 -15.44 -19.70
CA ASN A 208 -22.79 -14.98 -20.99
C ASN A 208 -22.03 -13.69 -20.77
N ILE A 209 -20.69 -13.75 -20.81
CA ILE A 209 -19.82 -12.63 -20.48
C ILE A 209 -19.03 -12.22 -21.71
N ARG A 210 -19.05 -10.93 -22.02
CA ARG A 210 -18.27 -10.30 -23.08
C ARG A 210 -17.50 -9.12 -22.51
N THR A 211 -16.19 -9.10 -22.75
CA THR A 211 -15.31 -8.03 -22.27
C THR A 211 -14.54 -7.43 -23.43
N SER A 212 -14.42 -6.09 -23.46
CA SER A 212 -13.57 -5.43 -24.45
C SER A 212 -12.08 -5.69 -24.21
N MET A 213 -11.70 -5.96 -22.96
CA MET A 213 -10.32 -6.27 -22.56
C MET A 213 -10.26 -7.10 -21.28
N GLY A 214 -9.20 -7.89 -21.15
CA GLY A 214 -9.03 -8.79 -20.01
C GLY A 214 -9.91 -10.04 -20.08
N SER A 215 -10.11 -10.66 -18.93
CA SER A 215 -10.93 -11.86 -18.78
C SER A 215 -11.87 -11.67 -17.59
N ALA A 216 -13.12 -12.09 -17.73
CA ALA A 216 -14.07 -12.06 -16.64
C ALA A 216 -14.65 -13.45 -16.38
N SER A 217 -14.81 -13.78 -15.10
CA SER A 217 -15.30 -15.08 -14.65
C SER A 217 -16.22 -14.88 -13.45
N TYR A 218 -17.33 -15.61 -13.42
CA TYR A 218 -18.20 -15.66 -12.26
C TYR A 218 -17.57 -16.53 -11.16
N ALA A 219 -17.57 -16.02 -9.93
CA ALA A 219 -17.08 -16.66 -8.72
C ALA A 219 -18.27 -16.84 -7.75
N PRO A 220 -19.01 -17.96 -7.83
CA PRO A 220 -20.18 -18.22 -6.98
C PRO A 220 -19.86 -18.20 -5.49
N GLU A 221 -18.63 -18.56 -5.10
CA GLU A 221 -18.19 -18.57 -3.70
C GLU A 221 -18.15 -17.17 -3.06
N ASN A 222 -18.11 -16.12 -3.88
CA ASN A 222 -18.08 -14.72 -3.44
C ASN A 222 -19.35 -13.96 -3.87
N ASP A 223 -20.33 -14.63 -4.50
CA ASP A 223 -21.48 -14.00 -5.15
C ASP A 223 -21.05 -12.82 -6.06
N ALA A 224 -19.96 -13.00 -6.82
CA ALA A 224 -19.32 -11.91 -7.56
C ALA A 224 -18.83 -12.30 -8.95
N LEU A 225 -18.91 -11.36 -9.89
CA LEU A 225 -18.24 -11.40 -11.17
C LEU A 225 -16.87 -10.74 -11.04
N ILE A 226 -15.81 -11.50 -11.30
CA ILE A 226 -14.42 -11.02 -11.21
C ILE A 226 -13.92 -10.68 -12.60
N TRP A 227 -13.65 -9.40 -12.85
CA TRP A 227 -13.07 -8.92 -14.10
C TRP A 227 -11.59 -8.56 -13.91
N LYS A 228 -10.71 -9.31 -14.57
CA LYS A 228 -9.25 -9.16 -14.47
C LYS A 228 -8.67 -8.53 -15.73
N ILE A 229 -7.95 -7.42 -15.56
CA ILE A 229 -7.26 -6.69 -16.62
C ILE A 229 -5.78 -6.61 -16.25
N LYS A 230 -4.92 -7.28 -17.02
CA LYS A 230 -3.47 -7.34 -16.73
C LYS A 230 -2.79 -5.98 -16.81
N SER A 231 -3.19 -5.16 -17.79
CA SER A 231 -2.60 -3.86 -18.08
C SER A 231 -3.71 -2.88 -18.45
N PHE A 232 -3.84 -1.81 -17.67
CA PHE A 232 -4.84 -0.78 -17.85
C PHE A 232 -4.15 0.59 -17.93
N PRO A 233 -3.82 1.07 -19.14
CA PRO A 233 -3.19 2.38 -19.34
C PRO A 233 -4.08 3.52 -18.85
N GLY A 234 -3.47 4.64 -18.44
CA GLY A 234 -4.20 5.85 -18.05
C GLY A 234 -4.99 6.47 -19.21
N GLY A 235 -6.14 7.08 -18.90
CA GLY A 235 -7.00 7.73 -19.89
C GLY A 235 -7.75 6.78 -20.83
N LYS A 236 -7.77 5.48 -20.53
CA LYS A 236 -8.50 4.46 -21.31
C LYS A 236 -9.82 4.10 -20.64
N GLU A 237 -10.71 3.56 -21.44
CA GLU A 237 -12.00 3.03 -21.01
C GLU A 237 -12.17 1.63 -21.58
N TYR A 238 -12.63 0.71 -20.74
CA TYR A 238 -12.97 -0.65 -21.12
C TYR A 238 -14.39 -0.97 -20.64
N MET A 239 -15.02 -1.90 -21.34
CA MET A 239 -16.40 -2.29 -21.09
C MET A 239 -16.51 -3.79 -20.88
N LEU A 240 -17.42 -4.17 -19.98
CA LEU A 240 -17.85 -5.54 -19.74
C LEU A 240 -19.38 -5.57 -19.86
N ARG A 241 -19.89 -6.57 -20.56
CA ARG A 241 -21.31 -6.92 -20.61
C ARG A 241 -21.45 -8.35 -20.12
N ALA A 242 -22.26 -8.55 -19.09
CA ALA A 242 -22.56 -9.88 -18.56
C ALA A 242 -24.07 -10.08 -18.43
N GLU A 243 -24.57 -11.18 -18.98
CA GLU A 243 -25.96 -11.60 -18.85
C GLU A 243 -25.99 -12.85 -17.96
N PHE A 244 -26.81 -12.79 -16.91
CA PHE A 244 -27.09 -13.92 -16.04
C PHE A 244 -28.59 -14.24 -16.10
N ARG A 245 -28.93 -15.52 -16.01
CA ARG A 245 -30.31 -15.95 -15.88
C ARG A 245 -30.70 -15.99 -14.41
N LEU A 246 -31.91 -15.54 -14.14
CA LEU A 246 -32.52 -15.61 -12.82
C LEU A 246 -33.53 -16.76 -12.79
N PRO A 247 -33.71 -17.46 -11.65
CA PRO A 247 -34.77 -18.44 -11.49
C PRO A 247 -36.15 -17.79 -11.65
N SER A 248 -37.12 -18.57 -12.13
CA SER A 248 -38.51 -18.14 -12.28
C SER A 248 -39.28 -18.09 -10.95
N ILE A 249 -38.73 -18.68 -9.88
CA ILE A 249 -39.30 -18.77 -8.54
C ILE A 249 -38.53 -17.82 -7.62
N THR A 250 -39.20 -16.81 -7.07
CA THR A 250 -38.65 -15.88 -6.07
C THR A 250 -38.99 -16.38 -4.67
N SER A 251 -38.05 -16.31 -3.72
CA SER A 251 -38.38 -16.49 -2.31
C SER A 251 -39.27 -15.35 -1.81
N GLU A 252 -40.41 -15.69 -1.20
CA GLU A 252 -41.36 -14.71 -0.62
C GLU A 252 -40.75 -13.95 0.59
N GLU A 253 -39.68 -14.48 1.18
CA GLU A 253 -38.85 -13.85 2.22
C GLU A 253 -37.46 -13.44 1.68
N SER A 254 -37.39 -12.75 0.54
CA SER A 254 -36.11 -12.17 0.11
C SER A 254 -35.72 -11.04 1.07
N ALA A 255 -34.75 -11.33 1.94
CA ALA A 255 -34.04 -10.31 2.70
C ALA A 255 -33.64 -9.17 1.75
N PRO A 256 -33.70 -7.89 2.18
CA PRO A 256 -33.36 -6.77 1.33
C PRO A 256 -32.00 -7.03 0.69
N GLU A 257 -32.01 -7.08 -0.65
CA GLU A 257 -30.87 -7.46 -1.46
C GLU A 257 -29.68 -6.61 -1.03
N ARG A 258 -28.67 -7.23 -0.41
CA ARG A 258 -27.50 -6.51 0.08
C ARG A 258 -26.78 -5.96 -1.15
N LYS A 259 -26.97 -4.67 -1.43
CA LYS A 259 -26.20 -3.92 -2.43
C LYS A 259 -24.75 -3.79 -1.94
N ALA A 260 -23.98 -4.88 -2.06
CA ALA A 260 -22.56 -4.85 -1.84
C ALA A 260 -21.92 -3.83 -2.81
N PRO A 261 -20.87 -3.12 -2.38
CA PRO A 261 -20.14 -2.24 -3.28
C PRO A 261 -19.29 -3.05 -4.27
N ILE A 262 -18.98 -2.44 -5.41
CA ILE A 262 -17.92 -2.89 -6.30
C ILE A 262 -16.60 -2.69 -5.57
N ARG A 263 -15.79 -3.75 -5.48
CA ARG A 263 -14.44 -3.69 -4.92
C ARG A 263 -13.41 -3.73 -6.03
N MET A 264 -12.28 -3.04 -5.83
CA MET A 264 -11.20 -3.04 -6.78
C MET A 264 -9.84 -3.25 -6.15
N LYS A 265 -9.00 -4.00 -6.85
CA LYS A 265 -7.56 -4.10 -6.58
C LYS A 265 -6.81 -3.66 -7.82
N PHE A 266 -5.75 -2.89 -7.65
CA PHE A 266 -4.84 -2.51 -8.72
C PHE A 266 -3.51 -2.07 -8.12
N GLU A 267 -2.48 -2.05 -8.97
CA GLU A 267 -1.17 -1.48 -8.66
C GLU A 267 -0.74 -0.56 -9.78
N ILE A 268 -0.22 0.63 -9.48
CA ILE A 268 0.33 1.57 -10.44
C ILE A 268 1.79 1.83 -10.06
N PRO A 269 2.76 1.22 -10.77
CA PRO A 269 4.17 1.46 -10.51
C PRO A 269 4.60 2.85 -10.99
N TYR A 270 5.65 3.37 -10.36
CA TYR A 270 6.27 4.67 -10.62
C TYR A 270 5.28 5.86 -10.53
N PHE A 271 4.26 5.72 -9.69
CA PHE A 271 3.21 6.71 -9.50
C PHE A 271 2.99 6.99 -8.01
N THR A 272 2.77 8.26 -7.68
CA THR A 272 2.32 8.72 -6.36
C THR A 272 1.11 9.61 -6.52
N VAL A 273 0.17 9.44 -5.61
CA VAL A 273 -1.06 10.20 -5.50
C VAL A 273 -0.82 11.47 -4.70
N SER A 274 -0.09 11.37 -3.58
CA SER A 274 0.25 12.55 -2.76
C SER A 274 1.23 13.50 -3.45
N GLY A 275 2.00 12.98 -4.41
CA GLY A 275 3.14 13.69 -4.98
C GLY A 275 4.42 13.57 -4.15
N ILE A 276 4.50 12.64 -3.19
CA ILE A 276 5.69 12.39 -2.36
C ILE A 276 6.91 12.08 -3.20
N GLN A 277 8.00 12.76 -2.85
CA GLN A 277 9.28 12.70 -3.52
C GLN A 277 10.39 12.65 -2.48
N VAL A 278 11.18 11.59 -2.60
CA VAL A 278 12.44 11.45 -1.90
C VAL A 278 13.46 12.36 -2.58
N ARG A 279 13.85 13.44 -1.92
CA ARG A 279 14.82 14.42 -2.45
C ARG A 279 16.24 13.91 -2.34
N TYR A 280 16.57 13.29 -1.22
CA TYR A 280 17.87 12.68 -0.98
C TYR A 280 17.79 11.62 0.10
N LEU A 281 18.69 10.64 0.02
CA LEU A 281 19.00 9.70 1.09
C LEU A 281 20.52 9.70 1.28
N LYS A 282 20.98 10.31 2.37
CA LYS A 282 22.41 10.39 2.71
C LYS A 282 22.74 9.25 3.68
N ILE A 283 23.81 8.53 3.40
CA ILE A 283 24.31 7.43 4.22
C ILE A 283 25.69 7.85 4.72
N ILE A 284 25.87 7.88 6.04
CA ILE A 284 27.10 8.33 6.69
C ILE A 284 27.61 7.17 7.54
N GLU A 285 28.76 6.61 7.18
CA GLU A 285 29.44 5.58 7.97
C GLU A 285 30.91 5.95 8.17
N LYS A 286 31.48 5.61 9.33
CA LYS A 286 32.87 5.94 9.70
C LYS A 286 33.90 5.41 8.70
N SER A 287 33.64 4.26 8.08
CA SER A 287 34.52 3.66 7.08
C SER A 287 34.45 4.36 5.72
N GLY A 288 33.51 5.29 5.51
CA GLY A 288 33.40 6.09 4.29
C GLY A 288 33.05 5.31 3.02
N TYR A 289 32.43 4.12 3.13
CA TYR A 289 32.06 3.37 1.93
C TYR A 289 30.98 4.11 1.13
N GLN A 290 30.96 3.89 -0.18
CA GLN A 290 29.87 4.34 -1.03
C GLN A 290 28.73 3.32 -0.99
N ALA A 291 27.50 3.81 -0.80
CA ALA A 291 26.28 3.00 -0.88
C ALA A 291 25.41 3.43 -2.05
N LEU A 292 24.64 2.48 -2.59
CA LEU A 292 23.75 2.69 -3.72
C LEU A 292 22.30 2.75 -3.24
N PRO A 293 21.68 3.95 -3.14
CA PRO A 293 20.27 4.08 -2.80
C PRO A 293 19.39 3.91 -4.05
N TRP A 294 18.37 3.07 -3.93
CA TRP A 294 17.33 2.85 -4.92
C TRP A 294 16.00 3.31 -4.34
N VAL A 295 15.20 3.98 -5.17
CA VAL A 295 13.84 4.38 -4.79
C VAL A 295 12.86 3.97 -5.88
N ARG A 296 11.72 3.41 -5.48
CA ARG A 296 10.57 3.23 -6.37
C ARG A 296 9.29 3.65 -5.67
N TYR A 297 8.32 4.03 -6.48
CA TYR A 297 7.03 4.52 -6.03
C TYR A 297 5.96 3.56 -6.53
N ILE A 298 5.02 3.20 -5.67
CA ILE A 298 3.96 2.26 -5.99
C ILE A 298 2.68 2.81 -5.38
N THR A 299 1.64 2.94 -6.19
CA THR A 299 0.29 3.22 -5.70
C THR A 299 -0.55 1.98 -5.83
N MET A 300 -1.27 1.58 -4.80
CA MET A 300 -2.17 0.44 -4.79
C MET A 300 -3.55 0.83 -4.28
N ALA A 301 -4.54 0.02 -4.60
CA ALA A 301 -5.86 0.10 -3.97
C ALA A 301 -5.78 -0.34 -2.51
N GLY A 302 -6.27 0.48 -1.59
CA GLY A 302 -6.59 0.07 -0.23
C GLY A 302 -8.05 -0.39 -0.14
N GLU A 303 -8.84 0.23 0.72
CA GLU A 303 -10.30 0.11 0.75
C GLU A 303 -10.91 0.90 -0.42
N TYR A 304 -11.04 0.27 -1.57
CA TYR A 304 -11.52 0.91 -2.80
C TYR A 304 -12.90 0.36 -3.21
N GLU A 305 -13.94 1.09 -2.82
CA GLU A 305 -15.34 0.66 -2.89
C GLU A 305 -16.23 1.67 -3.63
N LEU A 306 -16.96 1.21 -4.63
CA LEU A 306 -17.96 2.01 -5.35
C LEU A 306 -19.33 1.37 -5.16
N ARG A 307 -20.25 2.06 -4.47
CA ARG A 307 -21.62 1.56 -4.30
C ARG A 307 -22.37 1.65 -5.63
N LEU A 308 -23.07 0.56 -5.95
CA LEU A 308 -23.93 0.49 -7.12
C LEU A 308 -25.06 1.53 -7.05
N ILE A 309 -25.43 2.05 -8.21
CA ILE A 309 -26.57 2.96 -8.40
C ILE A 309 -27.88 2.19 -8.12
#